data_AF-A0A2E6ZIV3-F1
#
_entry.id   AF-A0A2E6ZIV3-F1
#
_cell.length_a   1.000
_cell.length_b   1.000
_cell.length_c   1.000
_cell.angle_alpha   90.00
_cell.angle_beta   90.00
_cell.angle_gamma   90.00
#
_symmetry.space_group_name_H-M   'P 1'
#
loop_
_entity.id
_entity.type
_entity.pdbx_description
1 polymer ?
#
loop_
_entity_poly.entity_id
_entity_poly.type
_entity_poly.pdbx_seq_one_letter_code
_entity_poly.pdbx_strand_id
1 'polypeptide(L)'
;MSEIVIDGKTFKGDLKNGAESNALGFAWRPGMPKQKIRVNNCTIDAGHVAEGLKLSYCHDVIVKNCTIIGGHEDCVDIVRGGYMLFENCRFVSNNTKHHFTIKCQASNITIKDCVFVNDFKTLIDGAFVDLGNWSDYDVVDLPKTKEIYIVDYKFENVSWYTKIISRRLYAENPITRGDGFVLKIPRLLVWLFWKLRRFQVS
;
A
#
# COMPACT_ATOMS: atom_id res chain seq x y z
N MET A 1 6.40 -24.64 -6.01
CA MET A 1 6.03 -23.22 -5.86
C MET A 1 6.76 -22.48 -6.97
N SER A 2 6.04 -21.85 -7.89
CA SER A 2 6.66 -21.14 -9.01
C SER A 2 7.12 -19.74 -8.58
N GLU A 3 8.05 -19.16 -9.32
CA GLU A 3 8.58 -17.83 -9.06
C GLU A 3 8.38 -16.95 -10.29
N ILE A 4 7.88 -15.74 -10.08
CA ILE A 4 7.77 -14.69 -11.09
C ILE A 4 8.91 -13.71 -10.81
N VAL A 5 9.77 -13.49 -11.81
CA VAL A 5 10.86 -12.53 -11.74
C VAL A 5 10.69 -11.50 -12.84
N ILE A 6 10.64 -10.23 -12.44
CA ILE A 6 10.58 -9.06 -13.33
C ILE A 6 11.77 -8.19 -13.02
N ASP A 7 12.59 -7.89 -14.03
CA ASP A 7 13.79 -7.08 -13.87
C ASP A 7 13.95 -6.07 -15.01
N GLY A 8 14.30 -4.82 -14.67
CA GLY A 8 14.63 -3.77 -15.64
C GLY A 8 13.45 -3.33 -16.53
N LYS A 9 12.20 -3.54 -16.11
CA LYS A 9 11.01 -3.24 -16.92
C LYS A 9 10.37 -1.90 -16.55
N THR A 10 9.68 -1.32 -17.52
CA THR A 10 8.79 -0.18 -17.30
C THR A 10 7.35 -0.60 -17.55
N PHE A 11 6.48 -0.29 -16.60
CA PHE A 11 5.03 -0.49 -16.69
C PHE A 11 4.37 0.88 -16.69
N LYS A 12 3.42 1.07 -17.61
CA LYS A 12 2.61 2.29 -17.65
C LYS A 12 1.14 1.91 -17.68
N GLY A 13 0.39 2.39 -16.69
CA GLY A 13 -1.05 2.22 -16.63
C GLY A 13 -1.74 2.99 -17.75
N ASP A 14 -2.71 2.34 -18.37
CA ASP A 14 -3.54 2.91 -19.43
C ASP A 14 -5.00 2.50 -19.21
N LEU A 15 -5.93 3.42 -19.45
CA LEU A 15 -7.36 3.21 -19.28
C LEU A 15 -7.92 2.43 -20.48
N LYS A 16 -7.71 1.12 -20.52
CA LYS A 16 -8.41 0.27 -21.49
C LYS A 16 -9.85 0.03 -21.00
N ASN A 17 -10.81 0.68 -21.66
CA ASN A 17 -12.26 0.50 -21.49
C ASN A 17 -12.88 1.05 -20.18
N GLY A 18 -12.29 2.11 -19.58
CA GLY A 18 -12.92 2.83 -18.48
C GLY A 18 -13.02 2.08 -17.15
N ALA A 19 -12.41 0.89 -17.04
CA ALA A 19 -12.26 0.21 -15.76
C ALA A 19 -11.00 0.72 -15.04
N GLU A 20 -11.17 1.15 -13.79
CA GLU A 20 -10.06 1.42 -12.87
C GLU A 20 -9.17 0.18 -12.78
N SER A 21 -7.90 0.32 -13.15
CA SER A 21 -6.93 -0.77 -13.09
C SER A 21 -5.64 -0.29 -12.41
N ASN A 22 -4.65 -1.16 -12.33
CA ASN A 22 -3.32 -0.88 -11.79
C ASN A 22 -2.27 -0.98 -12.92
N ALA A 23 -1.13 -0.29 -12.83
CA ALA A 23 -0.08 -0.44 -13.84
C ALA A 23 0.60 -1.82 -13.78
N LEU A 24 0.79 -2.37 -12.59
CA LEU A 24 1.24 -3.73 -12.36
C LEU A 24 0.44 -4.37 -11.23
N GLY A 25 -0.05 -5.59 -11.44
CA GLY A 25 -0.95 -6.23 -10.48
C GLY A 25 -0.70 -7.73 -10.38
N PHE A 26 -0.74 -8.23 -9.15
CA PHE A 26 -0.71 -9.65 -8.86
C PHE A 26 -1.87 -10.00 -7.94
N ALA A 27 -2.48 -11.15 -8.21
CA ALA A 27 -3.54 -11.69 -7.38
C ALA A 27 -3.35 -13.19 -7.20
N TRP A 28 -3.65 -13.67 -6.00
CA TRP A 28 -3.81 -15.11 -5.75
C TRP A 28 -5.24 -15.41 -5.30
N ARG A 29 -5.77 -16.57 -5.72
CA ARG A 29 -7.08 -17.08 -5.35
C ARG A 29 -7.00 -18.57 -5.06
N PRO A 30 -7.94 -19.14 -4.26
CA PRO A 30 -8.06 -20.59 -4.13
C PRO A 30 -8.10 -21.28 -5.50
N GLY A 31 -7.30 -22.33 -5.68
CA GLY A 31 -7.13 -23.03 -6.95
C GLY A 31 -5.99 -22.50 -7.84
N MET A 32 -5.41 -21.34 -7.55
CA MET A 32 -4.22 -20.84 -8.25
C MET A 32 -2.93 -21.40 -7.63
N PRO A 33 -1.88 -21.67 -8.43
CA PRO A 33 -0.58 -22.06 -7.88
C PRO A 33 -0.01 -20.93 -7.02
N LYS A 34 0.55 -21.27 -5.86
CA LYS A 34 1.29 -20.30 -5.04
C LYS A 34 2.54 -19.84 -5.79
N GLN A 35 2.76 -18.53 -5.81
CA GLN A 35 3.84 -17.88 -6.53
C GLN A 35 4.64 -17.00 -5.58
N LYS A 36 5.97 -17.08 -5.69
CA LYS A 36 6.87 -16.04 -5.17
C LYS A 36 7.02 -14.95 -6.21
N ILE A 37 7.08 -13.70 -5.80
CA ILE A 37 7.14 -12.56 -6.73
C ILE A 37 8.38 -11.74 -6.42
N ARG A 38 9.21 -11.49 -7.44
CA ARG A 38 10.37 -10.61 -7.38
C ARG A 38 10.27 -9.55 -8.46
N VAL A 39 10.29 -8.28 -8.07
CA VAL A 39 10.29 -7.13 -8.98
C VAL A 39 11.50 -6.27 -8.67
N ASN A 40 12.45 -6.17 -9.61
CA ASN A 40 13.71 -5.48 -9.39
C ASN A 40 13.95 -4.42 -10.48
N ASN A 41 14.57 -3.31 -10.11
CA ASN A 41 15.05 -2.29 -11.05
C ASN A 41 13.97 -1.80 -12.04
N CYS A 42 12.71 -1.74 -11.60
CA CYS A 42 11.59 -1.40 -12.47
C CYS A 42 11.11 0.04 -12.25
N THR A 43 10.47 0.60 -13.28
CA THR A 43 9.63 1.79 -13.14
C THR A 43 8.18 1.38 -13.33
N ILE A 44 7.33 1.66 -12.36
CA ILE A 44 5.90 1.35 -12.40
C ILE A 44 5.16 2.68 -12.30
N ASP A 45 4.60 3.14 -13.42
CA ASP A 45 3.90 4.40 -13.54
C ASP A 45 2.40 4.15 -13.72
N ALA A 46 1.58 4.53 -12.74
CA ALA A 46 0.14 4.38 -12.83
C ALA A 46 -0.46 5.18 -14.02
N GLY A 47 0.14 6.28 -14.44
CA GLY A 47 -0.46 7.16 -15.45
C GLY A 47 -1.87 7.60 -15.03
N HIS A 48 -2.89 7.09 -15.72
CA HIS A 48 -4.30 7.45 -15.49
C HIS A 48 -5.09 6.42 -14.68
N VAL A 49 -4.46 5.33 -14.24
CA VAL A 49 -5.15 4.26 -13.51
C VAL A 49 -5.12 4.50 -11.99
N ALA A 50 -5.75 3.63 -11.20
CA ALA A 50 -5.94 3.83 -9.77
C ALA A 50 -4.63 3.64 -8.98
N GLU A 51 -3.96 2.52 -9.19
CA GLU A 51 -2.76 2.17 -8.43
C GLU A 51 -1.54 1.94 -9.33
N GLY A 52 -0.35 2.25 -8.81
CA GLY A 52 0.91 1.83 -9.44
C GLY A 52 1.05 0.31 -9.38
N LEU A 53 1.17 -0.23 -8.17
CA LEU A 53 1.32 -1.66 -7.90
C LEU A 53 0.19 -2.18 -7.02
N LYS A 54 -0.50 -3.23 -7.45
CA LYS A 54 -1.55 -3.90 -6.67
C LYS A 54 -1.17 -5.33 -6.31
N LEU A 55 -1.28 -5.68 -5.03
CA LEU A 55 -0.96 -7.01 -4.49
C LEU A 55 -2.17 -7.54 -3.71
N SER A 56 -2.90 -8.49 -4.29
CA SER A 56 -4.09 -9.06 -3.68
C SER A 56 -3.88 -10.51 -3.29
N TYR A 57 -3.91 -10.83 -1.99
CA TYR A 57 -3.68 -12.18 -1.43
C TYR A 57 -2.28 -12.75 -1.75
N CYS A 58 -1.33 -11.91 -2.14
CA CYS A 58 0.03 -12.34 -2.45
C CYS A 58 0.82 -12.64 -1.17
N HIS A 59 1.71 -13.64 -1.25
CA HIS A 59 2.68 -13.90 -0.20
C HIS A 59 4.07 -14.01 -0.82
N ASP A 60 5.12 -13.82 -0.01
CA ASP A 60 6.51 -13.96 -0.46
C ASP A 60 6.85 -13.02 -1.64
N VAL A 61 6.64 -11.72 -1.42
CA VAL A 61 6.85 -10.66 -2.42
C VAL A 61 8.08 -9.83 -2.08
N ILE A 62 9.00 -9.65 -3.03
CA ILE A 62 10.17 -8.79 -2.87
C ILE A 62 10.20 -7.78 -4.01
N VAL A 63 10.19 -6.50 -3.68
CA VAL A 63 10.28 -5.38 -4.61
C VAL A 63 11.51 -4.55 -4.26
N LYS A 64 12.49 -4.46 -5.16
CA LYS A 64 13.75 -3.75 -4.88
C LYS A 64 14.16 -2.78 -5.98
N ASN A 65 14.78 -1.67 -5.59
CA ASN A 65 15.36 -0.71 -6.53
C ASN A 65 14.35 -0.18 -7.55
N CYS A 66 13.09 -0.07 -7.18
CA CYS A 66 12.02 0.33 -8.08
C CYS A 66 11.61 1.79 -7.83
N THR A 67 11.20 2.47 -8.89
CA THR A 67 10.43 3.70 -8.79
C THR A 67 8.97 3.38 -9.05
N ILE A 68 8.08 3.69 -8.11
CA ILE A 68 6.64 3.47 -8.23
C ILE A 68 5.94 4.82 -8.15
N ILE A 69 5.28 5.21 -9.23
CA ILE A 69 4.52 6.46 -9.35
C ILE A 69 3.05 6.12 -9.20
N GLY A 70 2.42 6.71 -8.18
CA GLY A 70 1.04 6.44 -7.83
C GLY A 70 0.03 7.00 -8.82
N GLY A 71 -1.13 6.36 -8.85
CA GLY A 71 -2.28 6.82 -9.62
C GLY A 71 -3.10 7.81 -8.82
N HIS A 72 -4.41 7.85 -9.10
CA HIS A 72 -5.33 8.68 -8.32
C HIS A 72 -5.68 8.09 -6.95
N GLU A 73 -5.33 6.82 -6.67
CA GLU A 73 -5.53 6.17 -5.37
C GLU A 73 -4.23 5.94 -4.63
N ASP A 74 -3.38 5.03 -5.13
CA ASP A 74 -2.21 4.54 -4.39
C ASP A 74 -0.94 4.42 -5.25
N CYS A 75 0.25 4.53 -4.64
CA CYS A 75 1.46 3.96 -5.25
C CYS A 75 1.41 2.43 -5.15
N VAL A 76 1.05 1.90 -3.98
CA VAL A 76 0.95 0.47 -3.71
C VAL A 76 -0.32 0.15 -2.90
N ASP A 77 -1.19 -0.70 -3.44
CA ASP A 77 -2.35 -1.24 -2.71
C ASP A 77 -2.12 -2.72 -2.37
N ILE A 78 -2.16 -3.06 -1.08
CA ILE A 78 -1.98 -4.42 -0.57
C ILE A 78 -3.28 -4.84 0.11
N VAL A 79 -3.95 -5.83 -0.49
CA VAL A 79 -5.22 -6.37 -0.02
C VAL A 79 -5.03 -7.82 0.39
N ARG A 80 -4.91 -8.07 1.69
CA ARG A 80 -4.52 -9.39 2.26
C ARG A 80 -3.14 -9.86 1.80
N GLY A 81 -2.62 -10.86 2.49
CA GLY A 81 -1.32 -11.45 2.17
C GLY A 81 -0.26 -11.14 3.21
N GLY A 82 1.00 -11.41 2.87
CA GLY A 82 2.09 -11.09 3.78
C GLY A 82 3.46 -11.57 3.36
N TYR A 83 4.44 -11.40 4.24
CA TYR A 83 5.85 -11.68 3.97
C TYR A 83 6.34 -10.91 2.74
N MET A 84 6.24 -9.59 2.83
CA MET A 84 6.63 -8.69 1.74
C MET A 84 7.77 -7.77 2.16
N LEU A 85 8.69 -7.53 1.23
CA LEU A 85 9.80 -6.59 1.39
C LEU A 85 9.80 -5.59 0.24
N PHE A 86 9.75 -4.31 0.58
CA PHE A 86 10.04 -3.20 -0.32
C PHE A 86 11.35 -2.58 0.13
N GLU A 87 12.40 -2.65 -0.68
CA GLU A 87 13.73 -2.19 -0.29
C GLU A 87 14.36 -1.28 -1.34
N ASN A 88 14.93 -0.15 -0.90
CA ASN A 88 15.61 0.80 -1.79
C ASN A 88 14.69 1.28 -2.93
N CYS A 89 13.41 1.48 -2.63
CA CYS A 89 12.41 1.95 -3.60
C CYS A 89 12.11 3.44 -3.42
N ARG A 90 11.67 4.07 -4.50
CA ARG A 90 11.18 5.46 -4.52
C ARG A 90 9.69 5.45 -4.84
N PHE A 91 8.86 5.98 -3.94
CA PHE A 91 7.42 6.10 -4.12
C PHE A 91 7.06 7.56 -4.39
N VAL A 92 6.47 7.84 -5.55
CA VAL A 92 6.16 9.20 -5.98
C VAL A 92 4.65 9.38 -6.03
N SER A 93 4.14 10.23 -5.13
CA SER A 93 2.75 10.70 -5.19
C SER A 93 2.69 11.96 -6.04
N ASN A 94 1.84 11.95 -7.06
CA ASN A 94 1.46 13.12 -7.84
C ASN A 94 -0.06 13.26 -7.75
N ASN A 95 -0.56 13.90 -6.69
CA ASN A 95 -1.99 13.94 -6.38
C ASN A 95 -2.62 12.53 -6.16
N THR A 96 -1.82 11.59 -5.66
CA THR A 96 -2.27 10.26 -5.20
C THR A 96 -2.90 10.40 -3.80
N LYS A 97 -3.85 9.56 -3.38
CA LYS A 97 -4.39 9.66 -2.01
C LYS A 97 -3.38 9.19 -0.97
N HIS A 98 -2.71 8.06 -1.23
CA HIS A 98 -1.75 7.43 -0.30
C HIS A 98 -0.54 6.85 -1.06
N HIS A 99 0.63 6.74 -0.43
CA HIS A 99 1.70 5.93 -1.05
C HIS A 99 1.38 4.45 -0.90
N PHE A 100 0.97 4.05 0.30
CA PHE A 100 0.56 2.67 0.58
C PHE A 100 -0.83 2.64 1.21
N THR A 101 -1.66 1.74 0.72
CA THR A 101 -2.80 1.21 1.46
C THR A 101 -2.55 -0.26 1.78
N ILE A 102 -2.55 -0.63 3.08
CA ILE A 102 -2.29 -1.99 3.54
C ILE A 102 -3.46 -2.46 4.41
N LYS A 103 -4.32 -3.34 3.87
CA LYS A 103 -5.62 -3.65 4.45
C LYS A 103 -5.90 -5.16 4.56
N CYS A 104 -6.93 -5.46 5.34
CA CYS A 104 -7.57 -6.79 5.42
C CYS A 104 -6.60 -7.90 5.83
N GLN A 105 -6.14 -7.91 7.08
CA GLN A 105 -5.25 -8.96 7.63
C GLN A 105 -3.86 -9.05 6.99
N ALA A 106 -3.48 -8.10 6.13
CA ALA A 106 -2.12 -8.06 5.60
C ALA A 106 -1.09 -8.01 6.75
N SER A 107 -0.04 -8.81 6.66
CA SER A 107 0.93 -8.93 7.77
C SER A 107 2.35 -9.23 7.32
N ASN A 108 3.34 -8.98 8.19
CA ASN A 108 4.76 -9.20 7.91
C ASN A 108 5.24 -8.46 6.66
N ILE A 109 5.05 -7.14 6.65
CA ILE A 109 5.43 -6.27 5.54
C ILE A 109 6.51 -5.30 6.02
N THR A 110 7.63 -5.28 5.31
CA THR A 110 8.75 -4.37 5.58
C THR A 110 8.93 -3.40 4.42
N ILE A 111 8.93 -2.10 4.73
CA ILE A 111 9.30 -1.01 3.82
C ILE A 111 10.60 -0.41 4.37
N LYS A 112 11.71 -0.60 3.65
CA LYS A 112 13.06 -0.36 4.16
C LYS A 112 13.92 0.42 3.17
N ASP A 113 14.71 1.36 3.67
CA ASP A 113 15.67 2.14 2.86
C ASP A 113 14.99 2.89 1.69
N CYS A 114 13.73 3.30 1.87
CA CYS A 114 12.90 3.86 0.80
C CYS A 114 12.79 5.40 0.84
N VAL A 115 12.45 6.00 -0.30
CA VAL A 115 12.15 7.42 -0.40
C VAL A 115 10.68 7.63 -0.73
N PHE A 116 10.02 8.47 0.07
CA PHE A 116 8.66 8.93 -0.20
C PHE A 116 8.70 10.38 -0.71
N VAL A 117 8.23 10.57 -1.93
CA VAL A 117 8.12 11.88 -2.58
C VAL A 117 6.65 12.25 -2.60
N ASN A 118 6.31 13.44 -2.09
CA ASN A 118 4.91 13.82 -1.92
C ASN A 118 4.66 15.29 -2.22
N ASP A 119 3.41 15.60 -2.52
CA ASP A 119 2.87 16.93 -2.78
C ASP A 119 1.62 17.26 -1.92
N PHE A 120 1.27 16.43 -0.92
CA PHE A 120 0.13 16.68 -0.03
C PHE A 120 0.22 18.05 0.64
N LYS A 121 -0.88 18.80 0.58
CA LYS A 121 -0.96 20.19 1.03
C LYS A 121 -1.45 20.27 2.48
N THR A 122 -2.21 19.27 2.93
CA THR A 122 -2.85 19.26 4.24
C THR A 122 -2.69 17.94 4.98
N LEU A 123 -2.94 17.97 6.30
CA LEU A 123 -2.95 16.80 7.18
C LEU A 123 -4.10 15.83 6.91
N ILE A 124 -5.16 16.28 6.22
CA ILE A 124 -6.32 15.44 5.90
C ILE A 124 -6.23 14.80 4.52
N ASP A 125 -5.31 15.26 3.67
CA ASP A 125 -5.15 14.77 2.29
C ASP A 125 -4.72 13.30 2.26
N GLY A 126 -3.96 12.85 3.26
CA GLY A 126 -3.56 11.45 3.33
C GLY A 126 -2.47 11.17 4.36
N ALA A 127 -2.08 9.90 4.44
CA ALA A 127 -0.87 9.44 5.09
C ALA A 127 0.01 8.74 4.06
N PHE A 128 1.31 8.65 4.33
CA PHE A 128 2.22 7.90 3.48
C PHE A 128 1.85 6.42 3.48
N VAL A 129 1.58 5.84 4.64
CA VAL A 129 1.17 4.44 4.78
C VAL A 129 -0.13 4.33 5.59
N ASP A 130 -1.24 4.07 4.91
CA ASP A 130 -2.53 3.83 5.53
C ASP A 130 -2.71 2.35 5.90
N LEU A 131 -2.99 2.08 7.17
CA LEU A 131 -3.01 0.73 7.73
C LEU A 131 -4.40 0.35 8.23
N GLY A 132 -4.92 -0.77 7.71
CA GLY A 132 -6.19 -1.35 8.14
C GLY A 132 -7.40 -0.56 7.64
N ASN A 133 -7.31 0.01 6.43
CA ASN A 133 -8.44 0.61 5.75
C ASN A 133 -9.50 -0.46 5.39
N TRP A 134 -10.73 -0.03 5.13
CA TRP A 134 -11.85 -0.90 4.77
C TRP A 134 -11.70 -1.47 3.36
N SER A 135 -12.27 -2.65 3.13
CA SER A 135 -12.51 -3.25 1.82
C SER A 135 -13.85 -3.99 1.77
N ASP A 136 -14.26 -4.39 0.58
CA ASP A 136 -15.43 -5.25 0.37
C ASP A 136 -15.28 -6.65 1.00
N TYR A 137 -14.08 -7.03 1.44
CA TYR A 137 -13.86 -8.29 2.14
C TYR A 137 -14.19 -8.23 3.64
N ASP A 138 -14.40 -7.05 4.20
CA ASP A 138 -14.64 -6.82 5.63
C ASP A 138 -16.13 -6.97 6.02
N VAL A 139 -16.95 -7.55 5.13
CA VAL A 139 -18.32 -8.03 5.40
C VAL A 139 -18.38 -9.01 6.57
N VAL A 140 -17.28 -9.73 6.83
CA VAL A 140 -17.07 -10.57 8.01
C VAL A 140 -15.99 -9.95 8.89
N ASP A 141 -15.96 -10.34 10.17
CA ASP A 141 -14.87 -9.89 11.04
C ASP A 141 -13.56 -10.57 10.68
N LEU A 142 -12.56 -9.75 10.36
CA LEU A 142 -11.24 -10.18 9.98
C LEU A 142 -10.22 -9.78 11.06
N PRO A 143 -9.15 -10.56 11.27
CA PRO A 143 -7.97 -10.05 11.98
C PRO A 143 -7.44 -8.70 11.46
N LYS A 144 -6.76 -7.99 12.35
CA LYS A 144 -6.15 -6.69 12.03
C LYS A 144 -4.96 -6.85 11.08
N THR A 145 -4.71 -5.81 10.29
CA THR A 145 -3.39 -5.61 9.67
C THR A 145 -2.35 -5.46 10.78
N LYS A 146 -1.22 -6.18 10.70
CA LYS A 146 -0.24 -6.25 11.79
C LYS A 146 1.17 -6.51 11.30
N GLU A 147 2.15 -6.42 12.20
CA GLU A 147 3.56 -6.75 11.90
C GLU A 147 4.09 -5.96 10.68
N ILE A 148 3.89 -4.64 10.72
CA ILE A 148 4.32 -3.70 9.67
C ILE A 148 5.55 -2.94 10.15
N TYR A 149 6.59 -2.93 9.34
CA TYR A 149 7.87 -2.30 9.63
C TYR A 149 8.17 -1.24 8.56
N ILE A 150 8.39 0.01 8.97
CA ILE A 150 8.71 1.13 8.08
C ILE A 150 10.00 1.77 8.59
N VAL A 151 11.14 1.41 8.00
CA VAL A 151 12.46 1.67 8.59
C VAL A 151 13.41 2.32 7.59
N ASP A 152 14.24 3.25 8.06
CA ASP A 152 15.31 3.91 7.30
C ASP A 152 14.83 4.63 6.04
N TYR A 153 13.66 5.27 6.12
CA TYR A 153 13.08 6.00 5.00
C TYR A 153 13.42 7.49 5.03
N LYS A 154 13.24 8.14 3.88
CA LYS A 154 13.38 9.58 3.70
C LYS A 154 12.14 10.19 3.07
N PHE A 155 11.90 11.45 3.38
CA PHE A 155 10.88 12.27 2.77
C PHE A 155 11.50 13.29 1.83
N GLU A 156 10.92 13.46 0.65
CA GLU A 156 11.26 14.53 -0.28
C GLU A 156 10.01 15.35 -0.62
N ASN A 157 10.18 16.68 -0.66
CA ASN A 157 9.11 17.65 -0.91
C ASN A 157 7.96 17.61 0.12
N VAL A 158 8.23 17.17 1.35
CA VAL A 158 7.23 17.04 2.41
C VAL A 158 7.44 18.11 3.47
N SER A 159 6.43 18.94 3.68
CA SER A 159 6.39 19.87 4.81
C SER A 159 6.46 19.13 6.15
N TRP A 160 7.21 19.67 7.12
CA TRP A 160 7.40 19.02 8.42
C TRP A 160 6.08 18.70 9.15
N TYR A 161 5.06 19.54 8.99
CA TYR A 161 3.75 19.36 9.63
C TYR A 161 2.85 18.36 8.90
N THR A 162 3.20 17.87 7.70
CA THR A 162 2.42 16.84 6.97
C THR A 162 3.07 15.45 7.01
N LYS A 163 4.11 15.25 7.84
CA LYS A 163 4.85 13.99 7.99
C LYS A 163 4.10 12.90 8.78
N ILE A 164 2.85 12.59 8.40
CA ILE A 164 2.13 11.42 8.91
C ILE A 164 2.66 10.17 8.21
N ILE A 165 3.74 9.57 8.72
CA ILE A 165 4.31 8.35 8.12
C ILE A 165 3.27 7.24 8.04
N SER A 166 2.41 7.13 9.05
CA SER A 166 1.33 6.16 9.00
C SER A 166 0.07 6.63 9.69
N ARG A 167 -1.08 6.35 9.07
CA ARG A 167 -2.38 6.42 9.71
C ARG A 167 -2.84 5.01 10.08
N ARG A 168 -3.14 4.81 11.35
CA ARG A 168 -3.56 3.52 11.90
C ARG A 168 -5.07 3.50 12.10
N LEU A 169 -5.77 2.75 11.24
CA LEU A 169 -7.19 2.42 11.33
C LEU A 169 -7.36 1.08 12.05
N TYR A 170 -7.84 0.04 11.36
CA TYR A 170 -8.01 -1.30 11.92
C TYR A 170 -6.72 -2.13 11.80
N ALA A 171 -5.67 -1.64 12.48
CA ALA A 171 -4.33 -2.22 12.45
C ALA A 171 -3.65 -2.18 13.82
N GLU A 172 -2.61 -2.98 14.00
CA GLU A 172 -1.64 -2.81 15.08
C GLU A 172 -0.73 -1.60 14.83
N ASN A 173 0.07 -1.19 15.83
CA ASN A 173 1.04 -0.12 15.60
C ASN A 173 2.15 -0.64 14.68
N PRO A 174 2.51 0.09 13.63
CA PRO A 174 3.72 -0.21 12.89
C PRO A 174 4.95 0.07 13.76
N ILE A 175 6.04 -0.63 13.49
CA ILE A 175 7.36 -0.26 13.98
C ILE A 175 7.98 0.70 12.96
N THR A 176 8.27 1.92 13.40
CA THR A 176 8.83 2.97 12.56
C THR A 176 10.21 3.39 13.03
N ARG A 177 11.17 3.48 12.11
CA ARG A 177 12.50 4.06 12.37
C ARG A 177 12.79 5.11 11.30
N GLY A 178 12.61 6.38 11.63
CA GLY A 178 12.72 7.52 10.71
C GLY A 178 12.01 8.74 11.26
N ASP A 179 11.90 9.78 10.43
CA ASP A 179 11.21 11.03 10.76
C ASP A 179 9.68 10.93 10.55
N GLY A 180 8.88 11.79 11.18
CA GLY A 180 7.42 11.77 11.10
C GLY A 180 6.74 10.99 12.22
N PHE A 181 5.40 10.94 12.20
CA PHE A 181 4.61 10.37 13.29
C PHE A 181 3.49 9.45 12.83
N VAL A 182 3.09 8.53 13.72
CA VAL A 182 1.97 7.62 13.51
C VAL A 182 0.69 8.23 14.07
N LEU A 183 -0.25 8.60 13.19
CA LEU A 183 -1.57 9.07 13.56
C LEU A 183 -2.46 7.87 13.93
N LYS A 184 -2.87 7.79 15.20
CA LYS A 184 -3.70 6.71 15.73
C LYS A 184 -5.16 7.14 15.76
N ILE A 185 -5.98 6.59 14.86
CA ILE A 185 -7.41 6.89 14.89
C ILE A 185 -8.04 6.22 16.12
N PRO A 186 -8.90 6.94 16.89
CA PRO A 186 -9.60 6.40 18.03
C PRO A 186 -10.39 5.14 17.69
N ARG A 187 -10.30 4.11 18.54
CA ARG A 187 -10.94 2.80 18.31
C ARG A 187 -12.45 2.90 18.13
N LEU A 188 -13.10 3.80 18.86
CA LEU A 188 -14.54 4.02 18.76
C LEU A 188 -14.95 4.50 17.35
N LEU A 189 -14.17 5.40 16.74
CA LEU A 189 -14.44 5.91 15.40
C LEU A 189 -14.24 4.81 14.34
N VAL A 190 -13.15 4.04 14.46
CA VAL A 190 -12.89 2.89 13.57
C VAL A 190 -14.02 1.87 13.68
N TRP A 191 -14.42 1.52 14.91
CA TRP A 191 -15.52 0.57 15.16
C TRP A 191 -16.84 1.05 14.57
N LEU A 192 -17.20 2.32 14.79
CA LEU A 192 -18.44 2.89 14.28
C LEU A 192 -18.44 2.90 12.75
N PHE A 193 -17.35 3.34 12.12
CA PHE A 193 -17.19 3.30 10.68
C PHE A 193 -17.37 1.89 10.12
N TRP A 194 -16.73 0.88 10.71
CA TRP A 194 -16.84 -0.51 10.27
C TRP A 194 -18.25 -1.06 10.46
N LYS A 195 -18.91 -0.76 11.58
CA LYS A 195 -20.30 -1.19 11.83
C LYS A 195 -21.27 -0.60 10.81
N LEU A 196 -21.14 0.70 10.51
CA LEU A 196 -21.96 1.38 9.51
C LEU A 196 -21.71 0.83 8.11
N ARG A 197 -20.44 0.60 7.74
CA ARG A 197 -20.09 0.00 6.46
C ARG A 197 -20.68 -1.38 6.29
N ARG A 198 -20.54 -2.28 7.27
CA ARG A 198 -21.13 -3.63 7.25
C ARG A 198 -22.64 -3.59 7.03
N PHE A 199 -23.34 -2.63 7.65
CA PHE A 199 -24.78 -2.44 7.45
C PHE A 199 -25.15 -1.96 6.03
N GLN A 200 -24.27 -1.21 5.36
CA GLN A 200 -24.52 -0.73 3.99
C GLN A 200 -24.31 -1.81 2.92
N VAL A 201 -23.48 -2.81 3.19
CA VAL A 201 -23.11 -3.87 2.23
C VAL A 201 -23.76 -5.22 2.54
N SER A 202 -24.52 -5.33 3.64
CA SER A 202 -25.35 -6.48 4.02
C SER A 202 -26.76 -6.35 3.47
#